data_AF-A0A8J2T551-F1
#
_entry.id   AF-A0A8J2T551-F1
#
_cell.length_a   1.000
_cell.length_b   1.000
_cell.length_c   1.000
_cell.angle_alpha   90.00
_cell.angle_beta   90.00
_cell.angle_gamma   90.00
#
_symmetry.space_group_name_H-M   'P 1'
#
loop_
_entity.id
_entity.type
_entity.pdbx_description
1 polymer ?
#
loop_
_entity_poly.entity_id
_entity_poly.type
_entity_poly.pdbx_seq_one_letter_code
_entity_poly.pdbx_strand_id
1 'polypeptide(L)'
;MPRALLSSRPPTDSVFLQPWIHRTVASLDVCLSDIVIPRLEPNDLSDPLMSPTVLSNCCHFVKISKFCSVDHYHVYAAARDSETQILVEFTPECVSQFERAHHTRITSETVHCVFVVADCHLVFRSPTYLETHWNLDTIDHARTLVVKQATVFDWDQVECIHDFPLLL
;
A
#
# COMPACT_ATOMS: atom_id res chain seq x y z
N MET A 1 32.00 -32.72 -11.12
CA MET A 1 30.74 -31.97 -11.34
C MET A 1 30.76 -30.75 -10.44
N PRO A 2 30.81 -29.52 -10.97
CA PRO A 2 30.88 -28.34 -10.12
C PRO A 2 29.49 -28.06 -9.53
N ARG A 3 29.43 -27.92 -8.20
CA ARG A 3 28.25 -27.45 -7.48
C ARG A 3 28.07 -25.98 -7.79
N ALA A 4 27.02 -25.62 -8.53
CA ALA A 4 26.58 -24.25 -8.65
C ALA A 4 26.11 -23.78 -7.27
N LEU A 5 26.93 -22.99 -6.60
CA LEU A 5 26.49 -22.18 -5.46
C LEU A 5 25.61 -21.06 -6.05
N LEU A 6 24.30 -21.31 -6.10
CA LEU A 6 23.32 -20.23 -6.23
C LEU A 6 23.52 -19.34 -5.00
N SER A 7 24.29 -18.28 -5.17
CA SER A 7 24.32 -17.14 -4.26
C SER A 7 22.91 -16.55 -4.28
N SER A 8 22.01 -17.07 -3.45
CA SER A 8 20.73 -16.46 -3.14
C SER A 8 21.02 -15.15 -2.44
N ARG A 9 21.22 -14.08 -3.22
CA ARG A 9 21.07 -12.73 -2.69
C ARG A 9 19.66 -12.69 -2.07
N PRO A 10 19.50 -12.13 -0.85
CA PRO A 10 18.16 -11.91 -0.32
C PRO A 10 17.36 -11.15 -1.37
N PRO A 11 16.07 -11.50 -1.59
CA PRO A 11 15.24 -10.81 -2.57
C PRO A 11 15.29 -9.32 -2.27
N THR A 12 15.92 -8.55 -3.16
CA THR A 12 15.96 -7.09 -3.07
C THR A 12 14.58 -6.59 -3.44
N ASP A 13 13.98 -5.78 -2.57
CA ASP A 13 12.74 -5.07 -2.87
C ASP A 13 12.86 -4.27 -4.18
N SER A 14 11.71 -3.99 -4.80
CA SER A 14 11.65 -3.23 -6.06
C SER A 14 12.44 -1.92 -5.97
N VAL A 15 13.15 -1.56 -7.04
CA VAL A 15 13.85 -0.25 -7.13
C VAL A 15 12.87 0.93 -6.99
N PHE A 16 11.60 0.71 -7.33
CA PHE A 16 10.55 1.72 -7.21
C PHE A 16 10.03 1.90 -5.78
N LEU A 17 10.26 0.95 -4.88
CA LEU A 17 9.87 1.04 -3.49
C LEU A 17 10.92 1.86 -2.72
N GLN A 18 10.69 3.17 -2.64
CA GLN A 18 11.55 4.13 -1.95
C GLN A 18 10.90 4.60 -0.64
N PRO A 19 11.68 5.09 0.34
CA PRO A 19 11.11 5.49 1.63
C PRO A 19 10.42 6.84 1.52
N TRP A 20 9.12 6.88 1.80
CA TRP A 20 8.31 8.09 1.71
C TRP A 20 7.29 8.20 2.85
N ILE A 21 6.75 7.09 3.36
CA ILE A 21 5.63 7.06 4.30
C ILE A 21 5.98 7.86 5.56
N HIS A 22 7.11 7.56 6.21
CA HIS A 22 7.53 8.27 7.41
C HIS A 22 7.64 9.78 7.19
N ARG A 23 8.26 10.21 6.08
CA ARG A 23 8.47 11.65 5.79
C ARG A 23 7.14 12.36 5.59
N THR A 24 6.27 11.75 4.80
CA THR A 24 4.98 12.31 4.44
C THR A 24 4.08 12.39 5.66
N VAL A 25 3.96 11.29 6.41
CA VAL A 25 3.20 11.23 7.65
C VAL A 25 3.74 12.25 8.66
N ALA A 26 5.04 12.29 8.92
CA ALA A 26 5.62 13.23 9.89
C ALA A 26 5.43 14.71 9.51
N SER A 27 5.37 15.03 8.22
CA SER A 27 5.23 16.41 7.73
C SER A 27 3.80 16.97 7.74
N LEU A 28 2.78 16.10 7.82
CA LEU A 28 1.38 16.50 7.74
C LEU A 28 0.82 16.83 9.12
N ASP A 29 0.25 18.03 9.22
CA ASP A 29 -0.41 18.53 10.42
C ASP A 29 -1.75 17.82 10.66
N VAL A 30 -2.05 17.54 11.93
CA VAL A 30 -3.11 16.63 12.41
C VAL A 30 -4.55 17.05 11.99
N CYS A 31 -4.74 18.28 11.52
CA CYS A 31 -6.08 18.88 11.38
C CYS A 31 -6.73 18.76 9.99
N LEU A 32 -6.03 18.34 8.94
CA LEU A 32 -6.58 18.35 7.59
C LEU A 32 -6.53 16.95 6.96
N SER A 33 -7.67 16.52 6.40
CA SER A 33 -7.76 15.36 5.52
C SER A 33 -7.11 15.67 4.17
N ASP A 34 -5.79 15.82 4.19
CA ASP A 34 -5.03 16.27 3.04
C ASP A 34 -4.87 15.16 2.02
N ILE A 35 -4.97 15.54 0.75
CA ILE A 35 -4.56 14.67 -0.36
C ILE A 35 -3.05 14.53 -0.26
N VAL A 36 -2.62 13.30 0.00
CA VAL A 36 -1.21 12.95 0.14
C VAL A 36 -0.61 12.50 -1.18
N ILE A 37 -1.38 11.75 -1.94
CA ILE A 37 -0.97 11.22 -3.23
C ILE A 37 -1.98 11.71 -4.27
N PRO A 38 -1.53 12.40 -5.33
CA PRO A 38 -2.44 12.94 -6.33
C PRO A 38 -3.20 11.83 -7.04
N ARG A 39 -4.35 12.19 -7.59
CA ARG A 39 -5.13 11.33 -8.47
C ARG A 39 -4.37 11.06 -9.77
N LEU A 40 -4.49 9.83 -10.27
CA LEU A 40 -3.95 9.44 -11.57
C LEU A 40 -5.05 9.32 -12.61
N GLU A 41 -4.67 9.57 -13.87
CA GLU A 41 -5.56 9.35 -15.01
C GLU A 41 -5.74 7.84 -15.26
N PRO A 42 -6.87 7.41 -15.83
CA PRO A 42 -7.12 5.99 -16.08
C PRO A 42 -6.05 5.32 -16.94
N ASN A 43 -5.45 6.06 -17.88
CA ASN A 43 -4.37 5.56 -18.73
C ASN A 43 -3.11 5.25 -17.90
N ASP A 44 -2.78 6.09 -16.92
CA ASP A 44 -1.63 5.89 -16.04
C ASP A 44 -1.81 4.67 -15.13
N LEU A 45 -3.05 4.40 -14.70
CA LEU A 45 -3.39 3.20 -13.91
C LEU A 45 -3.42 1.92 -14.75
N SER A 46 -3.70 2.04 -16.04
CA SER A 46 -3.74 0.87 -16.95
C SER A 46 -2.36 0.34 -17.28
N ASP A 47 -1.36 1.23 -17.41
CA ASP A 47 0.03 0.87 -17.69
C ASP A 47 0.99 1.76 -16.86
N PRO A 48 1.15 1.44 -15.56
CA PRO A 48 1.98 2.25 -14.67
C PRO A 48 3.47 2.19 -15.01
N LEU A 49 3.93 1.19 -15.77
CA LEU A 49 5.33 1.07 -16.22
C LEU A 49 5.68 2.09 -17.30
N MET A 50 4.68 2.57 -18.05
CA MET A 50 4.86 3.55 -19.12
C MET A 50 4.50 4.97 -18.71
N SER A 51 3.92 5.16 -17.52
CA SER A 51 3.52 6.48 -17.02
C SER A 51 4.69 7.22 -16.37
N PRO A 52 5.20 8.32 -16.97
CA PRO A 52 6.25 9.12 -16.35
C PRO A 52 5.77 9.79 -15.04
N THR A 53 4.47 10.07 -14.92
CA THR A 53 3.87 10.63 -13.71
C THR A 53 4.01 9.66 -12.54
N VAL A 54 3.69 8.38 -12.77
CA VAL A 54 3.82 7.33 -11.75
C VAL A 54 5.30 7.10 -11.39
N LEU A 55 6.16 6.93 -12.41
CA LEU A 55 7.58 6.63 -12.20
C LEU A 55 8.35 7.78 -11.52
N SER A 56 7.95 9.04 -11.74
CA SER A 56 8.62 10.20 -11.14
C SER A 56 8.26 10.42 -9.66
N ASN A 57 7.13 9.88 -9.20
CA ASN A 57 6.66 10.06 -7.83
C ASN A 57 6.62 8.71 -7.09
N CYS A 58 7.65 8.48 -6.27
CA CYS A 58 7.78 7.25 -5.50
C CYS A 58 6.64 7.01 -4.49
N CYS A 59 5.90 8.05 -4.09
CA CYS A 59 4.80 7.92 -3.14
C CYS A 59 3.65 7.04 -3.68
N HIS A 60 3.55 6.87 -5.00
CA HIS A 60 2.58 5.96 -5.58
C HIS A 60 2.88 4.50 -5.29
N PHE A 61 4.13 4.13 -5.02
CA PHE A 61 4.51 2.74 -4.85
C PHE A 61 4.40 2.31 -3.39
N VAL A 62 3.61 1.26 -3.16
CA VAL A 62 3.49 0.59 -1.87
C VAL A 62 3.44 -0.91 -2.06
N LYS A 63 3.87 -1.66 -1.05
CA LYS A 63 3.76 -3.11 -1.02
C LYS A 63 2.74 -3.50 0.04
N ILE A 64 1.77 -4.35 -0.29
CA ILE A 64 0.78 -4.80 0.69
C ILE A 64 1.42 -5.91 1.52
N SER A 65 1.56 -5.67 2.81
CA SER A 65 2.17 -6.64 3.73
C SER A 65 1.18 -7.66 4.26
N LYS A 66 -0.04 -7.23 4.54
CA LYS A 66 -1.09 -8.08 5.12
C LYS A 66 -2.47 -7.46 4.89
N PHE A 67 -3.45 -8.28 4.54
CA PHE A 67 -4.87 -7.91 4.63
C PHE A 67 -5.42 -8.29 6.01
N CYS A 68 -6.16 -7.37 6.63
CA CYS A 68 -6.70 -7.54 7.97
C CYS A 68 -8.17 -7.95 7.93
N SER A 69 -9.02 -7.17 7.24
CA SER A 69 -10.46 -7.45 7.17
C SER A 69 -11.09 -6.84 5.92
N VAL A 70 -12.34 -7.23 5.66
CA VAL A 70 -13.20 -6.63 4.64
C VAL A 70 -14.52 -6.31 5.30
N ASP A 71 -14.94 -5.04 5.27
CA ASP A 71 -16.21 -4.60 5.85
C ASP A 71 -16.83 -3.50 4.99
N HIS A 72 -18.15 -3.54 4.79
CA HIS A 72 -18.89 -2.63 3.90
C HIS A 72 -18.20 -2.38 2.54
N TYR A 73 -17.66 -3.43 1.91
CA TYR A 73 -16.88 -3.37 0.65
C TYR A 73 -15.59 -2.56 0.72
N HIS A 74 -15.19 -2.10 1.89
CA HIS A 74 -13.85 -1.57 2.14
C HIS A 74 -12.91 -2.74 2.46
N VAL A 75 -11.67 -2.62 2.02
CA VAL A 75 -10.62 -3.59 2.34
C VAL A 75 -9.60 -2.91 3.23
N TYR A 76 -9.37 -3.50 4.40
CA TYR A 76 -8.47 -2.98 5.41
C TYR A 76 -7.18 -3.81 5.41
N ALA A 77 -6.05 -3.14 5.29
CA ALA A 77 -4.75 -3.79 5.15
C ALA A 77 -3.64 -2.98 5.84
N ALA A 78 -2.44 -3.54 5.85
CA ALA A 78 -1.21 -2.84 6.16
C ALA A 78 -0.35 -2.80 4.90
N ALA A 79 0.06 -1.60 4.49
CA ALA A 79 0.98 -1.38 3.39
C ALA A 79 2.33 -0.90 3.93
N ARG A 80 3.38 -1.11 3.14
CA ARG A 80 4.74 -0.68 3.47
C ARG A 80 5.40 0.01 2.29
N ASP A 81 6.33 0.91 2.62
CA ASP A 81 7.38 1.33 1.70
C ASP A 81 8.65 0.51 1.98
N SER A 82 9.84 1.02 1.68
CA SER A 82 11.10 0.32 1.98
C SER A 82 11.46 0.29 3.47
N GLU A 83 10.96 1.22 4.29
CA GLU A 83 11.43 1.46 5.67
C GLU A 83 10.36 1.21 6.73
N THR A 84 9.10 1.57 6.46
CA THR A 84 8.03 1.64 7.45
C THR A 84 6.73 1.08 6.90
N GLN A 85 5.81 0.72 7.80
CA GLN A 85 4.46 0.30 7.45
C GLN A 85 3.43 1.34 7.89
N ILE A 86 2.28 1.35 7.22
CA ILE A 86 1.12 2.14 7.58
C ILE A 86 -0.15 1.32 7.34
N LEU A 87 -1.19 1.61 8.12
CA LEU A 87 -2.52 1.06 7.89
C LEU A 87 -3.14 1.71 6.65
N VAL A 88 -3.75 0.90 5.80
CA VAL A 88 -4.40 1.36 4.57
C VAL A 88 -5.83 0.83 4.46
N GLU A 89 -6.69 1.67 3.91
CA GLU A 89 -8.09 1.38 3.67
C GLU A 89 -8.39 1.63 2.19
N PHE A 90 -8.79 0.58 1.47
CA PHE A 90 -9.26 0.69 0.10
C PHE A 90 -10.75 0.93 0.08
N THR A 91 -11.17 2.01 -0.58
CA THR A 91 -12.60 2.34 -0.69
C THR A 91 -13.34 1.35 -1.61
N PRO A 92 -14.69 1.23 -1.50
CA PRO A 92 -15.48 0.35 -2.35
C PRO A 92 -15.33 0.67 -3.84
N GLU A 93 -15.15 1.94 -4.17
CA GLU A 93 -14.89 2.38 -5.53
C GLU A 93 -13.53 1.87 -6.02
N CYS A 94 -12.48 2.03 -5.19
CA CYS A 94 -11.14 1.50 -5.47
C CYS A 94 -11.17 0.00 -5.73
N VAL A 95 -11.77 -0.76 -4.80
CA VAL A 95 -11.90 -2.22 -4.88
C VAL A 95 -12.67 -2.61 -6.15
N SER A 96 -13.81 -1.99 -6.41
CA SER A 96 -14.62 -2.29 -7.60
C SER A 96 -13.89 -2.00 -8.91
N GLN A 97 -13.13 -0.91 -8.99
CA GLN A 97 -12.35 -0.57 -10.18
C GLN A 97 -11.20 -1.56 -10.39
N PHE A 98 -10.49 -1.91 -9.32
CA PHE A 98 -9.42 -2.90 -9.34
C PHE A 98 -9.93 -4.26 -9.85
N GLU A 99 -11.03 -4.77 -9.27
CA GLU A 99 -11.58 -6.07 -9.62
C GLU A 99 -12.09 -6.13 -11.07
N ARG A 100 -12.60 -5.01 -11.59
CA ARG A 100 -13.01 -4.90 -13.00
C ARG A 100 -11.83 -4.92 -13.96
N ALA A 101 -10.71 -4.31 -13.58
CA ALA A 101 -9.52 -4.22 -14.41
C ALA A 101 -8.71 -5.53 -14.43
N HIS A 102 -8.55 -6.16 -13.26
CA HIS A 102 -7.68 -7.33 -13.08
C HIS A 102 -8.43 -8.67 -13.05
N HIS A 103 -9.77 -8.65 -13.03
CA HIS A 103 -10.62 -9.84 -12.95
C HIS A 103 -10.29 -10.77 -11.75
N THR A 104 -9.74 -10.20 -10.68
CA THR A 104 -9.41 -10.88 -9.43
C THR A 104 -9.73 -9.98 -8.25
N ARG A 105 -9.92 -10.56 -7.06
CA ARG A 105 -10.13 -9.78 -5.83
C ARG A 105 -8.83 -9.09 -5.43
N ILE A 106 -8.95 -7.87 -4.92
CA ILE A 106 -7.79 -7.12 -4.40
C ILE A 106 -7.05 -7.85 -3.27
N THR A 107 -7.68 -8.81 -2.60
CA THR A 107 -7.10 -9.62 -1.52
C THR A 107 -6.56 -10.98 -1.98
N SER A 108 -6.83 -11.39 -3.22
CA SER A 108 -6.48 -12.71 -3.74
C SER A 108 -5.12 -12.68 -4.41
N GLU A 109 -4.12 -13.32 -3.79
CA GLU A 109 -2.76 -13.48 -4.35
C GLU A 109 -2.02 -12.16 -4.61
N THR A 110 -2.43 -11.10 -3.91
CA THR A 110 -1.88 -9.75 -3.99
C THR A 110 -1.02 -9.38 -2.78
N VAL A 111 -0.90 -10.28 -1.80
CA VAL A 111 -0.02 -10.08 -0.65
C VAL A 111 1.42 -10.08 -1.16
N HIS A 112 2.20 -9.11 -0.70
CA HIS A 112 3.58 -8.82 -1.13
C HIS A 112 3.73 -8.31 -2.57
N CYS A 113 2.65 -8.18 -3.35
CA CYS A 113 2.72 -7.49 -4.63
C CYS A 113 2.98 -5.99 -4.42
N VAL A 114 3.62 -5.37 -5.42
CA VAL A 114 3.78 -3.92 -5.47
C VAL A 114 2.54 -3.33 -6.12
N PHE A 115 1.94 -2.38 -5.43
CA PHE A 115 0.80 -1.61 -5.89
C PHE A 115 1.24 -0.20 -6.27
N VAL A 116 0.58 0.34 -7.28
CA VAL A 116 0.48 1.77 -7.51
C VAL A 116 -0.83 2.23 -6.86
N VAL A 117 -0.72 3.13 -5.87
CA VAL A 117 -1.85 3.77 -5.21
C VAL A 117 -1.92 5.24 -5.61
N ALA A 118 -3.14 5.78 -5.71
CA ALA A 118 -3.39 7.17 -6.09
C ALA A 118 -4.69 7.69 -5.47
N ASP A 119 -4.86 9.01 -5.54
CA ASP A 119 -5.98 9.73 -4.90
C ASP A 119 -6.12 9.34 -3.43
N CYS A 120 -5.00 9.42 -2.70
CA CYS A 120 -4.91 8.96 -1.32
C CYS A 120 -5.01 10.10 -0.33
N HIS A 121 -5.73 9.87 0.76
CA HIS A 121 -5.89 10.81 1.86
C HIS A 121 -5.35 10.23 3.16
N LEU A 122 -4.74 11.05 3.99
CA LEU A 122 -4.37 10.66 5.35
C LEU A 122 -5.51 11.01 6.30
N VAL A 123 -5.98 10.02 7.06
CA VAL A 123 -7.08 10.19 8.00
C VAL A 123 -6.65 9.66 9.37
N PHE A 124 -7.01 10.40 10.41
CA PHE A 124 -6.81 9.98 11.78
C PHE A 124 -7.99 9.13 12.26
N ARG A 125 -7.70 7.94 12.77
CA ARG A 125 -8.73 6.98 13.21
C ARG A 125 -8.71 6.83 14.72
N SER A 126 -9.91 6.75 15.30
CA SER A 126 -10.11 6.53 16.72
C SER A 126 -9.81 5.08 17.12
N PRO A 127 -9.54 4.79 18.40
CA PRO A 127 -9.28 3.43 18.89
C PRO A 127 -10.38 2.45 18.50
N THR A 128 -11.64 2.85 18.69
CA THR A 128 -12.82 2.04 18.38
C THR A 128 -12.89 1.65 16.90
N TYR A 129 -12.45 2.54 16.01
CA TYR A 129 -12.41 2.28 14.57
C TYR A 129 -11.29 1.28 14.24
N LEU A 130 -10.13 1.42 14.87
CA LEU A 130 -8.97 0.53 14.66
C LEU A 130 -9.22 -0.88 15.19
N GLU A 131 -9.84 -0.99 16.37
CA GLU A 131 -10.27 -2.26 16.96
C GLU A 131 -11.24 -2.97 16.02
N THR A 132 -12.26 -2.27 15.53
CA THR A 132 -13.31 -2.85 14.67
C THR A 132 -12.77 -3.35 13.33
N HIS A 133 -11.89 -2.59 12.67
CA HIS A 133 -11.51 -2.86 11.28
C HIS A 133 -10.11 -3.50 11.12
N TRP A 134 -9.19 -3.30 12.06
CA TRP A 134 -7.85 -3.90 12.03
C TRP A 134 -7.57 -4.86 13.20
N ASN A 135 -8.50 -5.04 14.15
CA ASN A 135 -8.31 -5.82 15.38
C ASN A 135 -7.08 -5.36 16.18
N LEU A 136 -6.87 -4.05 16.24
CA LEU A 136 -5.78 -3.44 16.98
C LEU A 136 -6.29 -2.90 18.31
N ASP A 137 -6.12 -3.69 19.36
CA ASP A 137 -6.42 -3.28 20.73
C ASP A 137 -5.29 -2.38 21.25
N THR A 138 -5.59 -1.48 22.19
CA THR A 138 -4.63 -0.65 22.95
C THR A 138 -3.93 0.51 22.21
N ILE A 139 -4.37 0.85 21.00
CA ILE A 139 -3.85 2.02 20.26
C ILE A 139 -4.78 3.22 20.45
N ASP A 140 -4.26 4.32 21.00
CA ASP A 140 -5.02 5.56 21.26
C ASP A 140 -5.51 6.24 19.99
N HIS A 141 -4.75 6.14 18.91
CA HIS A 141 -5.09 6.66 17.59
C HIS A 141 -4.06 6.18 16.59
N ALA A 142 -4.47 6.11 15.32
CA ALA A 142 -3.53 5.85 14.25
C ALA A 142 -3.86 6.63 13.00
N ARG A 143 -2.82 6.96 12.24
CA ARG A 143 -2.94 7.55 10.91
C ARG A 143 -3.10 6.42 9.88
N THR A 144 -4.17 6.50 9.11
CA THR A 144 -4.51 5.52 8.07
C THR A 144 -4.53 6.20 6.72
N LEU A 145 -3.98 5.54 5.70
CA LEU A 145 -4.05 5.99 4.32
C LEU A 145 -5.32 5.44 3.66
N VAL A 146 -6.25 6.32 3.31
CA VAL A 146 -7.45 5.97 2.55
C VAL A 146 -7.13 6.06 1.06
N VAL A 147 -7.24 4.94 0.37
CA VAL A 147 -6.85 4.77 -1.04
C VAL A 147 -8.09 4.67 -1.91
N LYS A 148 -8.22 5.57 -2.89
CA LYS A 148 -9.36 5.60 -3.83
C LYS A 148 -9.02 5.01 -5.20
N GLN A 149 -7.76 4.99 -5.58
CA GLN A 149 -7.29 4.34 -6.81
C GLN A 149 -6.13 3.41 -6.49
N ALA A 150 -6.18 2.20 -7.04
CA ALA A 150 -5.11 1.22 -6.88
C ALA A 150 -5.02 0.32 -8.12
N THR A 151 -3.80 -0.10 -8.47
CA THR A 151 -3.53 -1.10 -9.49
C THR A 151 -2.29 -1.89 -9.10
N VAL A 152 -2.15 -3.14 -9.55
CA VAL A 152 -0.91 -3.90 -9.32
C VAL A 152 0.14 -3.46 -10.32
N PHE A 153 1.33 -3.13 -9.82
CA PHE A 153 2.51 -2.84 -10.61
C PHE A 153 3.28 -4.11 -10.96
N ASP A 154 3.53 -4.92 -9.92
CA ASP A 154 4.34 -6.13 -10.02
C ASP A 154 3.72 -7.22 -9.14
N TRP A 155 3.27 -8.28 -9.80
CA TRP A 155 2.68 -9.46 -9.17
C TRP A 155 3.75 -10.38 -8.55
N ASP A 156 5.00 -10.28 -8.97
CA ASP A 156 6.00 -11.35 -8.86
C ASP A 156 7.03 -11.10 -7.74
N GLN A 157 6.57 -10.60 -6.59
CA GLN A 157 7.44 -10.27 -5.48
C GLN A 157 7.40 -11.30 -4.35
N VAL A 158 8.59 -11.81 -4.01
CA VAL A 158 8.81 -12.69 -2.85
C VAL A 158 8.60 -11.91 -1.56
N GLU A 159 8.02 -12.57 -0.56
CA GLU A 159 7.89 -12.09 0.81
C GLU A 159 9.24 -11.60 1.34
N CYS A 160 9.27 -10.37 1.87
CA CYS A 160 10.43 -9.86 2.56
C CYS A 160 10.36 -10.30 4.02
N ILE A 161 11.36 -11.06 4.47
CA ILE A 161 11.48 -11.66 5.81
C ILE A 161 11.85 -10.60 6.89
N HIS A 162 11.65 -9.31 6.60
CA HIS A 162 12.04 -8.23 7.49
C HIS A 162 10.82 -7.69 8.25
N ASP A 163 10.97 -7.54 9.57
CA ASP A 163 10.01 -6.82 10.39
C ASP A 163 10.19 -5.32 10.14
N PHE A 164 9.08 -4.64 9.82
CA PHE A 164 9.06 -3.21 9.59
C PHE A 164 8.21 -2.53 10.65
N PRO A 165 8.65 -1.38 11.20
CA PRO A 165 7.88 -0.67 12.20
C PRO A 165 6.58 -0.14 11.59
N LEU A 166 5.46 -0.46 12.23
CA LEU A 166 4.15 0.09 11.90
C LEU A 166 4.03 1.50 12.49
N LEU A 167 3.82 2.48 11.61
CA LEU A 167 3.48 3.84 11.99
C LEU A 167 2.01 3.87 12.38
N LEU A 168 1.79 4.18 13.65
CA LEU A 168 0.49 4.41 14.26
C LEU A 168 0.35 5.91 14.49
#